data_AF-A0AAU9CMJ7-F1
#
_entry.id   AF-A0AAU9CMJ7-F1
#
_cell.length_a   1.000
_cell.length_b   1.000
_cell.length_c   1.000
_cell.angle_alpha   90.00
_cell.angle_beta   90.00
_cell.angle_gamma   90.00
#
_symmetry.space_group_name_H-M   'P 1'
#
loop_
_entity.id
_entity.type
_entity.pdbx_description
1 polymer ?
#
loop_
_entity_poly.entity_id
_entity_poly.type
_entity_poly.pdbx_seq_one_letter_code
_entity_poly.pdbx_strand_id
1 'polypeptide(L)'
;MGSHESTYTQASGTQDASLTTLDKGVIGQYYRVVSLEDLGESVARRLESVGMTRGSVICVLNNKSHGTDIIRLRETRWALGRSITSCIQVRHLDTPPVPNRDLSPESVSTDHTRTAAQRTSLATDGEEASRG
;
A
#
# COMPACT_ATOMS: atom_id res chain seq x y z
N MET A 1 -16.17 35.46 -22.68
CA MET A 1 -15.58 34.35 -23.46
C MET A 1 -14.34 33.90 -22.70
N GLY A 2 -14.54 33.01 -21.73
CA GLY A 2 -13.48 32.57 -20.82
C GLY A 2 -12.85 31.30 -21.34
N SER A 3 -11.56 31.36 -21.64
CA SER A 3 -10.68 30.24 -21.94
C SER A 3 -10.58 29.31 -20.72
N HIS A 4 -11.27 28.17 -20.78
CA HIS A 4 -10.99 27.03 -19.91
C HIS A 4 -9.82 26.22 -20.48
N GLU A 5 -8.62 26.51 -19.96
CA GLU A 5 -7.50 25.60 -20.01
C GLU A 5 -7.93 24.33 -19.24
N SER A 6 -8.13 23.22 -19.96
CA SER A 6 -8.40 21.94 -19.34
C SER A 6 -7.09 21.44 -18.70
N THR A 7 -6.87 21.82 -17.45
CA THR A 7 -5.81 21.25 -16.62
C THR A 7 -6.19 19.80 -16.30
N TYR A 8 -5.82 18.87 -17.17
CA TYR A 8 -5.88 17.45 -16.85
C TYR A 8 -4.99 17.20 -15.64
N THR A 9 -5.61 16.89 -14.51
CA THR A 9 -4.95 16.43 -13.29
C THR A 9 -4.15 15.18 -13.64
N GLN A 10 -2.83 15.33 -13.69
CA GLN A 10 -1.90 14.22 -13.82
C GLN A 10 -2.11 13.28 -12.63
N ALA A 11 -2.44 12.02 -12.91
CA ALA A 11 -2.33 10.94 -11.96
C ALA A 11 -0.84 10.62 -11.71
N SER A 12 -0.14 11.56 -11.07
CA SER A 12 1.18 11.36 -10.51
C SER A 12 1.02 10.53 -9.25
N GLY A 13 1.19 9.22 -9.36
CA GLY A 13 1.01 8.34 -8.21
C GLY A 13 1.42 6.90 -8.40
N THR A 14 2.28 6.57 -9.38
CA THR A 14 3.07 5.34 -9.21
C THR A 14 4.28 5.75 -8.39
N GLN A 15 4.09 5.91 -7.08
CA GLN A 15 5.22 5.92 -6.17
C GLN A 15 5.95 4.61 -6.42
N ASP A 16 7.18 4.74 -6.92
CA ASP A 16 8.11 3.65 -7.14
C ASP A 16 8.31 2.95 -5.79
N ALA A 17 7.45 1.98 -5.53
CA ALA A 17 7.56 1.10 -4.41
C ALA A 17 8.93 0.43 -4.55
N SER A 18 9.78 0.71 -3.57
CA SER A 18 11.22 0.55 -3.66
C SER A 18 11.57 -0.87 -4.10
N LEU A 19 12.13 -0.98 -5.30
CA LEU A 19 12.62 -2.24 -5.84
C LEU A 19 13.82 -2.69 -4.99
N THR A 20 13.75 -3.91 -4.48
CA THR A 20 14.80 -4.49 -3.65
C THR A 20 14.92 -5.99 -3.92
N THR A 21 16.00 -6.61 -3.48
CA THR A 21 16.18 -8.07 -3.59
C THR A 21 15.56 -8.77 -2.39
N LEU A 22 15.10 -10.01 -2.58
CA LEU A 22 14.40 -10.74 -1.53
C LEU A 22 15.27 -10.95 -0.26
N ASP A 23 16.59 -10.99 -0.41
CA ASP A 23 17.54 -11.10 0.72
C ASP A 23 17.54 -9.89 1.67
N LYS A 24 17.15 -8.71 1.17
CA LYS A 24 17.01 -7.46 1.95
C LYS A 24 15.59 -7.23 2.45
N GLY A 25 14.70 -8.20 2.24
CA GLY A 25 13.33 -8.13 2.70
C GLY A 25 13.22 -8.06 4.22
N VAL A 26 12.31 -7.21 4.70
CA VAL A 26 11.96 -7.07 6.11
C VAL A 26 10.98 -8.18 6.49
N ILE A 27 11.20 -8.79 7.65
CA ILE A 27 10.35 -9.86 8.18
C ILE A 27 8.95 -9.31 8.49
N GLY A 28 7.91 -10.05 8.12
CA GLY A 28 6.52 -9.70 8.33
C GLY A 28 5.93 -8.83 7.23
N GLN A 29 6.73 -8.42 6.23
CA GLN A 29 6.26 -7.59 5.12
C GLN A 29 5.90 -8.39 3.88
N TYR A 30 5.08 -7.77 3.04
CA TYR A 30 4.64 -8.30 1.76
C TYR A 30 5.44 -7.68 0.63
N TYR A 31 5.83 -8.53 -0.31
CA TYR A 31 6.60 -8.14 -1.47
C TYR A 31 5.99 -8.74 -2.73
N ARG A 32 6.04 -7.99 -3.83
CA ARG A 32 5.64 -8.45 -5.14
C ARG A 32 6.86 -8.82 -5.97
N VAL A 33 6.87 -10.01 -6.56
CA VAL A 33 7.93 -10.45 -7.48
C VAL A 33 7.84 -9.62 -8.76
N VAL A 34 8.95 -8.98 -9.14
CA VAL A 34 9.06 -8.15 -10.35
C VAL A 34 9.74 -8.94 -11.46
N SER A 35 10.87 -9.57 -11.15
CA SER A 35 11.70 -10.32 -12.10
C SER A 35 12.42 -11.49 -11.42
N LEU A 36 12.60 -12.56 -12.20
CA LEU A 36 13.24 -13.83 -11.83
C LEU A 36 14.32 -14.24 -12.86
N GLU A 37 14.66 -13.33 -13.77
CA GLU A 37 15.50 -13.58 -14.95
C GLU A 37 16.98 -13.75 -14.61
N ASP A 38 17.44 -13.20 -13.48
CA ASP A 38 18.80 -13.40 -12.97
C ASP A 38 19.04 -14.82 -12.40
N LEU A 39 18.02 -15.66 -12.37
CA LEU A 39 18.14 -17.08 -11.98
C LEU A 39 18.35 -17.95 -13.21
N GLY A 40 19.12 -19.02 -13.06
CA GLY A 40 19.25 -20.03 -14.11
C GLY A 40 17.87 -20.61 -14.49
N GLU A 41 17.66 -20.85 -15.79
CA GLU A 41 16.37 -21.28 -16.37
C GLU A 41 15.73 -22.46 -15.62
N SER A 42 16.56 -23.42 -15.16
CA SER A 42 16.10 -24.57 -14.37
C SER A 42 15.49 -24.18 -13.03
N VAL A 43 16.04 -23.17 -12.35
CA VAL A 43 15.55 -22.70 -11.04
C VAL A 43 14.33 -21.79 -11.23
N ALA A 44 14.37 -20.89 -12.22
CA ALA A 44 13.23 -20.06 -12.58
C ALA A 44 12.00 -20.92 -12.91
N ARG A 45 12.13 -21.91 -13.78
CA ARG A 45 11.02 -22.81 -14.15
C ARG A 45 10.47 -23.61 -12.95
N ARG A 46 11.34 -24.00 -12.00
CA ARG A 46 10.91 -24.65 -10.74
C ARG A 46 10.13 -23.69 -9.86
N LEU A 47 10.61 -22.46 -9.70
CA LEU A 47 9.93 -21.40 -8.96
C LEU A 47 8.56 -21.10 -9.58
N GLU A 48 8.47 -20.99 -10.90
CA GLU A 48 7.20 -20.80 -11.60
C GLU A 48 6.23 -21.96 -11.39
N SER A 49 6.72 -23.20 -11.46
CA SER A 49 5.91 -24.41 -11.19
C SER A 49 5.36 -24.44 -9.76
N VAL A 50 6.05 -23.79 -8.83
CA VAL A 50 5.66 -23.63 -7.43
C VAL A 50 4.68 -22.46 -7.23
N GLY A 51 4.49 -21.63 -8.26
CA GLY A 51 3.65 -20.44 -8.24
C GLY A 51 4.41 -19.15 -7.93
N MET A 52 5.74 -19.19 -7.91
CA MET A 52 6.60 -18.02 -7.78
C MET A 52 6.84 -17.46 -9.19
N THR A 53 5.85 -16.75 -9.69
CA THR A 53 5.88 -16.13 -11.03
C THR A 53 5.95 -14.61 -10.93
N ARG A 54 6.23 -13.94 -12.06
CA ARG A 54 6.19 -12.49 -12.15
C ARG A 54 4.83 -11.94 -11.71
N GLY A 55 4.85 -10.99 -10.78
CA GLY A 55 3.66 -10.37 -10.21
C GLY A 55 3.07 -11.09 -8.99
N SER A 56 3.61 -12.25 -8.61
CA SER A 56 3.18 -12.98 -7.41
C SER A 56 3.54 -12.25 -6.13
N VAL A 57 2.68 -12.37 -5.11
CA VAL A 57 2.89 -11.75 -3.80
C VAL A 57 3.42 -12.80 -2.83
N ILE A 58 4.48 -12.43 -2.12
CA ILE A 58 5.13 -13.24 -1.11
C ILE A 58 5.25 -12.48 0.20
N CYS A 59 5.31 -13.21 1.31
CA CYS A 59 5.52 -12.64 2.63
C CYS A 59 6.82 -13.21 3.21
N VAL A 60 7.70 -12.34 3.69
CA VAL A 60 8.95 -12.78 4.32
C VAL A 60 8.63 -13.18 5.77
N LEU A 61 8.77 -14.47 6.09
CA LEU A 61 8.51 -14.96 7.45
C LEU A 61 9.76 -14.93 8.33
N ASN A 62 10.92 -15.18 7.74
CA ASN A 62 12.19 -15.15 8.45
C ASN A 62 13.33 -14.85 7.50
N ASN A 63 14.14 -13.85 7.85
CA ASN A 63 15.43 -13.56 7.26
C ASN A 63 16.47 -14.01 8.29
N LYS A 64 17.16 -15.12 8.03
CA LYS A 64 18.36 -15.46 8.79
C LYS A 64 19.54 -15.12 7.90
N SER A 65 20.27 -14.08 8.28
CA SER A 65 21.40 -13.48 7.56
C SER A 65 22.54 -14.46 7.21
N HIS A 66 22.49 -15.71 7.68
CA HIS A 66 23.52 -16.74 7.60
C HIS A 66 23.17 -17.97 6.73
N GLY A 67 22.13 -17.94 5.89
CA GLY A 67 22.09 -18.90 4.77
C GLY A 67 20.76 -19.27 4.16
N THR A 68 19.63 -19.13 4.86
CA THR A 68 18.33 -19.55 4.34
C THR A 68 17.23 -18.61 4.81
N ASP A 69 16.55 -18.02 3.83
CA ASP A 69 15.40 -17.16 4.03
C ASP A 69 14.12 -17.99 3.88
N ILE A 70 13.20 -17.85 4.84
CA ILE A 70 11.91 -18.51 4.81
C ILE A 70 10.88 -17.49 4.36
N ILE A 71 10.32 -17.73 3.18
CA ILE A 71 9.21 -16.94 2.64
C ILE A 71 7.93 -17.77 2.63
N ARG A 72 6.79 -17.10 2.66
CA ARG A 72 5.50 -17.71 2.39
C ARG A 72 5.00 -17.20 1.04
N LEU A 73 4.75 -18.14 0.14
CA LEU A 73 4.13 -17.91 -1.14
C LEU A 73 2.78 -18.61 -1.15
N ARG A 74 1.70 -17.84 -1.27
CA ARG A 74 0.32 -18.34 -1.15
C ARG A 74 0.14 -19.03 0.21
N GLU A 75 0.05 -20.36 0.23
CA GLU A 75 -0.11 -21.18 1.43
C GLU A 75 1.17 -21.94 1.82
N THR A 76 2.19 -21.94 0.97
CA THR A 76 3.39 -22.77 1.13
C THR A 76 4.56 -21.95 1.64
N ARG A 77 5.32 -22.53 2.59
CA ARG A 77 6.56 -21.95 3.11
C ARG A 77 7.75 -22.48 2.30
N TRP A 78 8.56 -21.59 1.76
CA TRP A 78 9.73 -21.90 0.97
C TRP A 78 10.98 -21.44 1.69
N ALA A 79 11.92 -22.37 1.83
CA ALA A 79 13.26 -22.10 2.31
C ALA A 79 14.16 -21.87 1.09
N LEU A 80 14.54 -20.61 0.86
CA LEU A 80 15.38 -20.21 -0.26
C LEU A 80 16.77 -19.82 0.25
N GLY A 81 17.82 -20.34 -0.39
CA GLY A 81 19.19 -19.94 -0.08
C GLY A 81 19.51 -18.55 -0.65
N ARG A 82 20.55 -17.92 -0.12
CA ARG A 82 21.01 -16.58 -0.57
C ARG A 82 21.23 -16.50 -2.08
N SER A 83 21.76 -17.55 -2.71
CA SER A 83 22.00 -17.60 -4.17
C SER A 83 20.73 -17.45 -5.00
N ILE A 84 19.57 -17.78 -4.43
CA ILE A 84 18.27 -17.64 -5.09
C ILE A 84 17.67 -16.28 -4.70
N THR A 85 17.64 -15.94 -3.41
CA THR A 85 17.01 -14.69 -2.93
C THR A 85 17.70 -13.41 -3.41
N SER A 86 19.02 -13.45 -3.67
CA SER A 86 19.76 -12.30 -4.24
C SER A 86 19.45 -12.03 -5.71
N CYS A 87 18.99 -13.04 -6.45
CA CYS A 87 18.64 -12.93 -7.87
C CYS A 87 17.16 -12.61 -8.08
N ILE A 88 16.34 -12.69 -7.04
CA ILE A 88 14.90 -12.40 -7.13
C ILE A 88 14.68 -10.92 -6.85
N GLN A 89 14.21 -10.19 -7.86
CA GLN A 89 13.80 -8.81 -7.71
C GLN A 89 12.37 -8.73 -7.19
N VAL A 90 12.18 -7.98 -6.11
CA VAL A 90 10.89 -7.78 -5.46
C VAL A 90 10.62 -6.32 -5.16
N ARG A 91 9.35 -5.98 -4.96
CA ARG A 91 8.87 -4.64 -4.68
C ARG A 91 8.08 -4.65 -3.39
N HIS A 92 8.41 -3.76 -2.45
CA HIS A 92 7.67 -3.64 -1.18
C HIS A 92 6.19 -3.29 -1.44
N LEU A 93 5.27 -3.98 -0.76
CA LEU A 93 3.85 -3.64 -0.76
C LEU A 93 3.50 -3.00 0.58
N ASP A 94 3.54 -1.67 0.63
CA ASP A 94 3.22 -0.87 1.82
C ASP A 94 1.75 -1.02 2.24
N THR A 95 0.87 -1.26 1.27
CA THR A 95 -0.56 -1.44 1.49
C THR A 95 -0.94 -2.89 1.22
N PRO A 96 -1.57 -3.60 2.18
CA PRO A 96 -2.30 -4.82 1.84
C PRO A 96 -3.36 -4.42 0.80
N PRO A 97 -3.46 -5.10 -0.35
CA PRO A 97 -4.41 -4.71 -1.40
C PRO A 97 -5.78 -4.55 -0.76
N VAL A 98 -6.29 -3.32 -0.78
CA VAL A 98 -7.61 -3.02 -0.22
C VAL A 98 -8.59 -4.00 -0.86
N PRO A 99 -9.35 -4.80 -0.06
CA PRO A 99 -10.43 -5.56 -0.65
C PRO A 99 -11.31 -4.52 -1.33
N ASN A 100 -11.73 -4.81 -2.56
CA ASN A 100 -12.60 -3.96 -3.36
C ASN A 100 -13.90 -3.69 -2.57
N ARG A 101 -13.85 -2.72 -1.66
CA ARG A 101 -15.00 -2.07 -1.07
C ARG A 101 -15.30 -1.00 -2.08
N ASP A 102 -16.11 -1.40 -3.04
CA ASP A 102 -17.27 -0.63 -3.43
C ASP A 102 -17.06 0.87 -3.22
N LEU A 103 -16.38 1.52 -4.17
CA LEU A 103 -16.48 2.96 -4.33
C LEU A 103 -17.87 3.22 -4.91
N SER A 104 -18.90 2.99 -4.11
CA SER A 104 -20.13 3.76 -4.19
C SER A 104 -19.74 5.23 -3.96
N PRO A 105 -20.10 6.16 -4.86
CA PRO A 105 -19.71 7.57 -4.77
C PRO A 105 -20.53 8.30 -3.71
N GLU A 106 -20.23 8.07 -2.43
CA GLU A 106 -20.88 8.75 -1.29
C GLU A 106 -19.74 9.04 -0.28
N SER A 107 -19.37 10.24 0.16
CA SER A 107 -19.97 11.55 0.13
C SER A 107 -18.90 12.56 0.57
N VAL A 108 -18.74 13.68 -0.13
CA VAL A 108 -18.78 15.01 0.51
C VAL A 108 -19.02 16.06 -0.56
N SER A 109 -20.24 16.04 -1.09
CA SER A 109 -20.83 17.28 -1.57
C SER A 109 -21.13 18.11 -0.32
N THR A 110 -20.31 19.13 -0.08
CA THR A 110 -20.68 20.23 0.79
C THR A 110 -20.08 21.49 0.20
N ASP A 111 -20.65 21.87 -0.94
CA ASP A 111 -20.68 23.28 -1.33
C ASP A 111 -21.56 24.01 -0.31
N HIS A 112 -20.94 24.85 0.50
CA HIS A 112 -21.56 26.09 0.91
C HIS A 112 -20.49 27.17 1.00
N THR A 113 -20.29 27.85 -0.12
CA THR A 113 -19.82 29.23 -0.10
C THR A 113 -21.01 30.14 0.18
N ARG A 114 -21.03 30.78 1.35
CA ARG A 114 -21.60 32.13 1.60
C ARG A 114 -21.47 32.44 3.08
N THR A 115 -20.57 33.32 3.51
CA THR A 115 -20.66 34.79 3.37
C THR A 115 -22.07 35.30 3.61
N ALA A 116 -22.37 35.73 4.85
CA ALA A 116 -22.90 37.05 5.17
C ALA A 116 -23.37 37.13 6.64
N ALA A 117 -22.74 38.04 7.39
CA ALA A 117 -23.39 39.11 8.15
C ALA A 117 -24.35 38.79 9.33
N GLN A 118 -23.95 39.33 10.50
CA GLN A 118 -24.75 40.18 11.40
C GLN A 118 -25.74 39.54 12.40
N ARG A 119 -25.44 39.69 13.69
CA ARG A 119 -26.07 40.62 14.66
C ARG A 119 -25.63 40.23 16.08
N THR A 120 -24.81 41.07 16.74
CA THR A 120 -25.23 42.05 17.76
C THR A 120 -25.64 41.41 19.09
N SER A 121 -24.68 41.38 20.01
CA SER A 121 -24.68 42.03 21.33
C SER A 121 -25.88 41.89 22.30
N LEU A 122 -25.48 41.60 23.55
CA LEU A 122 -25.91 42.21 24.83
C LEU A 122 -27.19 41.75 25.55
N ALA A 123 -27.10 41.87 26.89
CA ALA A 123 -28.11 41.82 27.97
C ALA A 123 -28.31 40.42 28.61
N THR A 124 -27.77 40.16 29.82
CA THR A 124 -28.35 40.38 31.17
C THR A 124 -29.66 39.58 31.35
N ASP A 125 -29.88 38.73 32.34
CA ASP A 125 -29.83 38.96 33.79
C ASP A 125 -30.35 37.68 34.49
N GLY A 126 -30.02 37.50 35.77
CA GLY A 126 -30.87 36.80 36.76
C GLY A 126 -30.82 35.26 36.74
N GLU A 127 -30.18 34.61 37.70
CA GLU A 127 -30.74 34.30 39.04
C GLU A 127 -31.90 33.31 38.96
N GLU A 128 -31.67 32.09 39.47
CA GLU A 128 -32.63 31.36 40.32
C GLU A 128 -31.91 30.11 40.84
N ALA A 129 -31.17 30.31 41.93
CA ALA A 129 -30.97 29.25 42.90
C ALA A 129 -32.33 28.91 43.51
N SER A 130 -32.77 27.65 43.44
CA SER A 130 -33.69 27.16 44.45
C SER A 130 -33.46 25.69 44.77
N ARG A 131 -33.27 25.48 46.06
CA ARG A 131 -33.13 24.21 46.76
C ARG A 131 -34.43 23.41 46.63
N GLY A 132 -34.27 22.11 46.44
CA GLY A 132 -35.22 21.08 46.84
C GLY A 132 -34.43 19.90 47.36
#